data_AF-A0A349WAD3-F1
#
_entry.id   AF-A0A349WAD3-F1
#
_cell.length_a   1.000
_cell.length_b   1.000
_cell.length_c   1.000
_cell.angle_alpha   90.00
_cell.angle_beta   90.00
_cell.angle_gamma   90.00
#
_symmetry.space_group_name_H-M   'P 1'
#
loop_
_entity.id
_entity.type
_entity.pdbx_description
1 polymer ?
#
loop_
_entity_poly.entity_id
_entity_poly.type
_entity_poly.pdbx_seq_one_letter_code
_entity_poly.pdbx_strand_id
1 'polypeptide(L)'
;MSTDAPVDLRWSVVEPWDGVRVHGYFFIQHMFATHDAVRKTLPIFSGRLPEPVHVGESEFRLGRLVGLPAGIYLHGNGFLCLTQAQESEDHTSLNWRELLQPQDIWAALANAVAVSAAMHKPTAAMLRAGGALYFFAPTEEAMHKLMQALTPTEVGEAPLSSADVARVCLATP
;
A
#
# COMPACT_ATOMS: atom_id res chain seq x y z
N MET A 1 29.29 -5.83 13.67
CA MET A 1 28.58 -5.78 12.38
C MET A 1 27.59 -6.94 12.38
N SER A 2 26.30 -6.66 12.57
CA SER A 2 25.29 -7.72 12.57
C SER A 2 25.08 -8.20 11.13
N THR A 3 25.54 -9.40 10.83
CA THR A 3 25.20 -10.13 9.61
C THR A 3 23.80 -10.71 9.78
N ASP A 4 22.79 -9.83 9.77
CA ASP A 4 21.41 -10.27 9.63
C ASP A 4 21.22 -10.61 8.14
N ALA A 5 21.30 -11.90 7.80
CA ALA A 5 20.92 -12.34 6.47
C ALA A 5 19.47 -11.89 6.23
N PRO A 6 19.13 -11.34 5.05
CA PRO A 6 17.76 -10.92 4.78
C PRO A 6 16.83 -12.13 4.95
N VAL A 7 15.95 -12.06 5.94
CA VAL A 7 14.90 -13.07 6.12
C VAL A 7 13.86 -12.79 5.05
N ASP A 8 13.72 -13.70 4.10
CA ASP A 8 12.71 -13.58 3.05
C ASP A 8 11.30 -13.52 3.66
N LEU A 9 10.56 -12.48 3.27
CA LEU A 9 9.15 -12.34 3.65
C LEU A 9 8.35 -13.49 3.02
N ARG A 10 7.55 -14.17 3.84
CA ARG A 10 6.73 -15.30 3.39
C ARG A 10 5.36 -14.83 2.95
N TRP A 11 5.14 -14.81 1.63
CA TRP A 11 3.86 -14.50 1.03
C TRP A 11 3.03 -15.78 0.87
N SER A 12 1.73 -15.69 1.18
CA SER A 12 0.77 -16.77 0.94
C SER A 12 0.41 -16.90 -0.53
N VAL A 13 0.34 -15.76 -1.25
CA VAL A 13 0.09 -15.70 -2.70
C VAL A 13 0.97 -14.64 -3.35
N VAL A 14 1.36 -14.87 -4.60
CA VAL A 14 2.06 -13.90 -5.45
C VAL A 14 1.49 -14.04 -6.87
N GLU A 15 0.55 -13.18 -7.23
CA GLU A 15 -0.21 -13.31 -8.47
C GLU A 15 -0.43 -11.94 -9.15
N PRO A 16 -0.45 -11.87 -10.49
CA PRO A 16 -0.81 -10.64 -11.18
C PRO A 16 -2.31 -10.36 -11.05
N TRP A 17 -2.65 -9.09 -10.87
CA TRP A 17 -4.02 -8.58 -10.92
C TRP A 17 -3.99 -7.11 -11.30
N ASP A 18 -4.74 -6.74 -12.34
CA ASP A 18 -4.92 -5.35 -12.78
C ASP A 18 -3.60 -4.61 -13.06
N GLY A 19 -2.68 -5.29 -13.76
CA GLY A 19 -1.36 -4.75 -14.08
C GLY A 19 -0.43 -4.63 -12.86
N VAL A 20 -0.78 -5.19 -11.71
CA VAL A 20 0.00 -5.13 -10.48
C VAL A 20 0.33 -6.55 -10.01
N ARG A 21 1.56 -6.79 -9.56
CA ARG A 21 1.89 -8.04 -8.86
C ARG A 21 1.46 -7.90 -7.40
N VAL A 22 0.46 -8.69 -7.03
CA VAL A 22 -0.12 -8.71 -5.69
C VAL A 22 0.56 -9.80 -4.86
N HIS A 23 1.14 -9.39 -3.75
CA HIS A 23 1.69 -10.27 -2.73
C HIS A 23 0.76 -10.25 -1.52
N GLY A 24 0.12 -11.38 -1.20
CA GLY A 24 -0.83 -11.47 -0.10
C GLY A 24 -0.28 -12.29 1.06
N TYR A 25 -0.46 -11.80 2.29
CA TYR A 25 -0.20 -12.53 3.52
C TYR A 25 -1.47 -12.58 4.37
N PHE A 26 -1.98 -13.78 4.62
CA PHE A 26 -3.22 -14.01 5.38
C PHE A 26 -2.89 -14.45 6.81
N PHE A 27 -3.57 -13.90 7.80
CA PHE A 27 -3.31 -14.18 9.19
C PHE A 27 -4.53 -14.03 10.07
N ILE A 28 -4.48 -14.70 11.21
CA ILE A 28 -5.54 -14.67 12.21
C ILE A 28 -5.28 -13.48 13.14
N GLN A 29 -6.10 -12.44 13.06
CA GLN A 29 -5.84 -11.15 13.73
C GLN A 29 -5.64 -11.28 15.25
N HIS A 30 -6.47 -12.10 15.92
CA HIS A 30 -6.41 -12.25 17.37
C HIS A 30 -5.12 -12.91 17.87
N MET A 31 -4.40 -13.65 17.03
CA MET A 31 -3.08 -14.21 17.36
C MET A 31 -2.04 -13.11 17.65
N PHE A 32 -2.28 -11.89 17.16
CA PHE A 32 -1.39 -10.75 17.34
C PHE A 32 -1.86 -9.77 18.42
N ALA A 33 -2.97 -10.05 19.12
CA ALA A 33 -3.61 -9.11 20.04
C ALA A 33 -2.70 -8.64 21.21
N THR A 34 -1.74 -9.47 21.63
CA THR A 34 -0.80 -9.15 22.73
C THR A 34 0.53 -8.58 22.24
N HIS A 35 0.76 -8.51 20.93
CA HIS A 35 2.00 -8.01 20.36
C HIS A 35 2.07 -6.48 20.33
N ASP A 36 3.27 -5.96 20.02
CA ASP A 36 3.48 -4.53 19.79
C ASP A 36 2.64 -4.00 18.61
N ALA A 37 2.43 -2.69 18.58
CA ALA A 37 1.54 -2.04 17.61
C ALA A 37 1.99 -2.23 16.15
N VAL A 38 3.30 -2.24 15.90
CA VAL A 38 3.84 -2.45 14.55
C VAL A 38 3.57 -3.88 14.12
N ARG A 39 3.84 -4.87 14.98
CA ARG A 39 3.62 -6.29 14.67
C ARG A 39 2.15 -6.65 14.51
N LYS A 40 1.24 -5.98 15.21
CA LYS A 40 -0.22 -6.07 14.97
C LYS A 40 -0.61 -5.59 13.58
N THR A 41 0.06 -4.55 13.11
CA THR A 41 -0.24 -3.90 11.83
C THR A 41 0.43 -4.62 10.66
N LEU A 42 1.70 -5.03 10.84
CA LEU A 42 2.58 -5.63 9.86
C LEU A 42 3.09 -7.01 10.35
N PRO A 43 2.20 -8.01 10.51
CA PRO A 43 2.54 -9.31 11.11
C PRO A 43 3.48 -10.16 10.26
N ILE A 44 3.72 -9.80 9.01
CA ILE A 44 4.64 -10.52 8.10
C ILE A 44 6.10 -10.45 8.55
N PHE A 45 6.47 -9.46 9.37
CA PHE A 45 7.84 -9.29 9.85
C PHE A 45 8.11 -10.15 11.10
N SER A 46 8.85 -11.24 10.93
CA SER A 46 9.30 -12.10 12.03
C SER A 46 10.58 -11.61 12.71
N GLY A 47 11.44 -10.89 11.98
CA GLY A 47 12.71 -10.34 12.46
C GLY A 47 12.63 -8.87 12.86
N ARG A 48 13.59 -8.07 12.37
CA ARG A 48 13.61 -6.61 12.57
C ARG A 48 12.30 -6.00 12.07
N LEU A 49 11.63 -5.28 12.96
CA LEU A 49 10.39 -4.58 12.64
C LEU A 49 10.68 -3.26 11.90
N PRO A 50 9.82 -2.86 10.95
CA PRO A 50 9.81 -1.52 10.40
C PRO A 50 9.62 -0.46 11.50
N GLU A 51 10.31 0.67 11.37
CA GLU A 51 10.24 1.76 12.35
C GLU A 51 9.10 2.71 11.97
N PRO A 52 8.11 2.96 12.84
CA PRO A 52 7.01 3.87 12.52
C PRO A 52 7.53 5.29 12.34
N VAL A 53 7.13 5.94 11.24
CA VAL A 53 7.47 7.33 10.96
C VAL A 53 6.34 8.21 11.49
N HIS A 54 6.66 9.09 12.44
CA HIS A 54 5.68 10.04 12.95
C HIS A 54 5.49 11.18 11.95
N VAL A 55 4.34 11.19 11.28
CA VAL A 55 4.01 12.18 10.25
C VAL A 55 2.87 13.11 10.64
N GLY A 56 2.28 12.98 11.84
CA GLY A 56 1.13 13.80 12.27
C GLY A 56 -0.07 13.69 11.31
N GLU A 57 -0.92 14.72 11.26
CA GLU A 57 -2.00 14.86 10.25
C GLU A 57 -1.47 15.35 8.90
N SER A 58 -0.29 14.88 8.46
CA SER A 58 0.32 15.35 7.22
C SER A 58 -0.33 14.74 5.99
N GLU A 59 -0.78 15.62 5.11
CA GLU A 59 -1.11 15.30 3.72
C GLU A 59 0.18 15.12 2.91
N PHE A 60 0.24 14.06 2.10
CA PHE A 60 1.33 13.83 1.15
C PHE A 60 0.88 14.28 -0.23
N ARG A 61 1.69 15.07 -0.94
CA ARG A 61 1.26 15.69 -2.21
C ARG A 61 2.18 15.36 -3.36
N LEU A 62 1.58 15.09 -4.52
CA LEU A 62 2.22 15.08 -5.83
C LEU A 62 1.30 15.74 -6.85
N GLY A 63 1.61 16.98 -7.25
CA GLY A 63 0.73 17.76 -8.11
C GLY A 63 -0.66 17.89 -7.47
N ARG A 64 -1.71 17.41 -8.15
CA ARG A 64 -3.08 17.41 -7.64
C ARG A 64 -3.39 16.25 -6.69
N LEU A 65 -2.57 15.20 -6.63
CA LEU A 65 -2.80 14.08 -5.71
C LEU A 65 -2.53 14.49 -4.26
N VAL A 66 -3.49 14.17 -3.40
CA VAL A 66 -3.38 14.22 -1.94
C VAL A 66 -3.52 12.79 -1.40
N GLY A 67 -2.42 12.27 -0.87
CA GLY A 67 -2.33 10.98 -0.20
C GLY A 67 -2.51 11.10 1.31
N LEU A 68 -3.31 10.19 1.87
CA LEU A 68 -3.61 10.09 3.30
C LEU A 68 -3.40 8.62 3.73
N PRO A 69 -2.14 8.18 3.91
CA PRO A 69 -1.86 6.83 4.34
C PRO A 69 -2.28 6.63 5.80
N ALA A 70 -2.72 5.41 6.12
CA ALA A 70 -3.02 4.99 7.49
C ALA A 70 -1.75 4.84 8.35
N GLY A 71 -0.58 4.68 7.73
CA GLY A 71 0.69 4.67 8.41
C GLY A 71 1.88 4.61 7.46
N ILE A 72 3.02 5.10 7.91
CA ILE A 72 4.28 5.06 7.17
C ILE A 72 5.34 4.42 8.07
N TYR A 73 6.10 3.50 7.52
CA TYR A 73 7.15 2.79 8.24
C TYR A 73 8.45 2.81 7.46
N LEU A 74 9.55 3.14 8.12
CA LEU A 74 10.90 3.05 7.55
C LEU A 74 11.36 1.59 7.59
N HIS A 75 11.79 1.07 6.44
CA HIS A 75 12.36 -0.27 6.35
C HIS A 75 13.47 -0.32 5.29
N GLY A 76 14.70 -0.62 5.72
CA GLY A 76 15.87 -0.54 4.86
C GLY A 76 16.10 0.87 4.33
N ASN A 77 16.18 1.02 3.00
CA ASN A 77 16.48 2.29 2.34
C ASN A 77 15.22 3.08 1.89
N GLY A 78 14.02 2.58 2.19
CA GLY A 78 12.77 3.16 1.74
C GLY A 78 11.66 3.08 2.77
N PHE A 79 10.45 3.43 2.35
CA PHE A 79 9.27 3.42 3.19
C PHE A 79 8.27 2.35 2.78
N LEU A 80 7.49 1.89 3.76
CA LEU A 80 6.27 1.12 3.58
C LEU A 80 5.11 2.08 3.84
N CYS A 81 4.27 2.29 2.82
CA CYS A 81 3.10 3.14 2.90
C CYS A 81 1.86 2.27 3.03
N LEU A 82 1.21 2.34 4.19
CA LEU A 82 0.05 1.53 4.52
C LEU A 82 -1.24 2.28 4.20
N THR A 83 -2.10 1.66 3.42
CA THR A 83 -3.51 2.02 3.27
C THR A 83 -4.37 1.05 4.07
N GLN A 84 -5.46 1.56 4.64
CA GLN A 84 -6.46 0.76 5.34
C GLN A 84 -7.71 0.65 4.45
N ALA A 85 -8.08 -0.57 4.08
CA ALA A 85 -9.35 -0.83 3.41
C ALA A 85 -10.52 -0.62 4.38
N GLN A 86 -11.72 -0.48 3.82
CA GLN A 86 -12.95 -0.56 4.61
C GLN A 86 -13.09 -1.93 5.26
N GLU A 87 -13.92 -2.00 6.31
CA GLU A 87 -14.21 -3.26 6.99
C GLU A 87 -14.84 -4.27 6.02
N SER A 88 -14.34 -5.50 6.06
CA SER A 88 -14.73 -6.59 5.17
C SER A 88 -14.67 -7.92 5.91
N GLU A 89 -15.21 -8.97 5.28
CA GLU A 89 -14.98 -10.36 5.70
C GLU A 89 -13.47 -10.69 5.71
N ASP A 90 -13.07 -11.76 6.42
CA ASP A 90 -11.68 -12.17 6.45
C ASP A 90 -11.23 -12.75 5.08
N HIS A 91 -10.12 -12.22 4.57
CA HIS A 91 -9.46 -12.66 3.36
C HIS A 91 -8.58 -13.87 3.68
N THR A 92 -8.63 -14.86 2.79
CA THR A 92 -7.91 -16.12 2.86
C THR A 92 -7.33 -16.44 1.49
N SER A 93 -6.48 -17.48 1.41
CA SER A 93 -5.96 -17.96 0.13
C SER A 93 -7.04 -18.42 -0.86
N LEU A 94 -8.28 -18.66 -0.39
CA LEU A 94 -9.38 -19.17 -1.21
C LEU A 94 -10.30 -18.07 -1.77
N ASN A 95 -10.52 -16.97 -1.02
CA ASN A 95 -11.52 -15.95 -1.35
C ASN A 95 -10.93 -14.55 -1.63
N TRP A 96 -9.61 -14.36 -1.46
CA TRP A 96 -9.01 -13.02 -1.55
C TRP A 96 -9.25 -12.30 -2.89
N ARG A 97 -9.37 -13.05 -3.99
CA ARG A 97 -9.67 -12.50 -5.33
C ARG A 97 -11.06 -11.92 -5.46
N GLU A 98 -12.01 -12.43 -4.70
CA GLU A 98 -13.39 -11.96 -4.73
C GLU A 98 -13.56 -10.76 -3.80
N LEU A 99 -12.75 -10.71 -2.74
CA LEU A 99 -12.85 -9.68 -1.71
C LEU A 99 -11.98 -8.45 -1.96
N LEU A 100 -10.76 -8.60 -2.48
CA LEU A 100 -9.87 -7.47 -2.74
C LEU A 100 -10.42 -6.62 -3.89
N GLN A 101 -10.75 -5.36 -3.60
CA GLN A 101 -11.30 -4.47 -4.61
C GLN A 101 -10.16 -3.81 -5.41
N PRO A 102 -10.23 -3.79 -6.76
CA PRO A 102 -9.23 -3.10 -7.59
C PRO A 102 -9.00 -1.63 -7.18
N GLN A 103 -10.05 -0.95 -6.71
CA GLN A 103 -9.97 0.42 -6.21
C GLN A 103 -9.00 0.59 -5.03
N ASP A 104 -8.90 -0.42 -4.15
CA ASP A 104 -8.02 -0.36 -2.98
C ASP A 104 -6.55 -0.53 -3.40
N ILE A 105 -6.30 -1.31 -4.47
CA ILE A 105 -4.97 -1.46 -5.06
C ILE A 105 -4.49 -0.10 -5.58
N TRP A 106 -5.31 0.57 -6.39
CA TRP A 106 -4.95 1.87 -6.96
C TRP A 106 -4.84 2.97 -5.89
N ALA A 107 -5.71 2.97 -4.89
CA ALA A 107 -5.61 3.91 -3.78
C ALA A 107 -4.32 3.72 -2.97
N ALA A 108 -3.90 2.47 -2.74
CA ALA A 108 -2.62 2.17 -2.09
C ALA A 108 -1.42 2.61 -2.93
N LEU A 109 -1.45 2.39 -4.25
CA LEU A 109 -0.40 2.87 -5.16
C LEU A 109 -0.33 4.40 -5.17
N ALA A 110 -1.47 5.09 -5.24
CA ALA A 110 -1.53 6.55 -5.19
C ALA A 110 -0.93 7.08 -3.88
N ASN A 111 -1.32 6.54 -2.72
CA ASN A 111 -0.74 6.91 -1.43
C ASN A 111 0.78 6.71 -1.42
N ALA A 112 1.29 5.58 -1.91
CA ALA A 112 2.73 5.31 -1.97
C ALA A 112 3.48 6.29 -2.88
N VAL A 113 2.90 6.67 -4.02
CA VAL A 113 3.48 7.67 -4.93
C VAL A 113 3.51 9.06 -4.29
N ALA A 114 2.45 9.48 -3.62
CA ALA A 114 2.42 10.75 -2.89
C ALA A 114 3.49 10.80 -1.80
N VAL A 115 3.63 9.73 -1.01
CA VAL A 115 4.66 9.61 0.03
C VAL A 115 6.06 9.59 -0.59
N SER A 116 6.26 8.83 -1.67
CA SER A 116 7.54 8.77 -2.38
C SER A 116 7.99 10.15 -2.87
N ALA A 117 7.06 10.91 -3.46
CA ALA A 117 7.31 12.25 -3.96
C ALA A 117 7.68 13.23 -2.84
N ALA A 118 6.89 13.26 -1.76
CA ALA A 118 7.09 14.17 -0.65
C ALA A 118 8.34 13.85 0.19
N MET A 119 8.64 12.55 0.36
CA MET A 119 9.76 12.10 1.20
C MET A 119 11.06 11.88 0.41
N HIS A 120 11.01 12.00 -0.92
CA HIS A 120 12.14 11.76 -1.82
C HIS A 120 12.83 10.41 -1.60
N LYS A 121 12.05 9.35 -1.33
CA LYS A 121 12.56 7.99 -1.14
C LYS A 121 11.64 6.94 -1.74
N PRO A 122 12.19 5.80 -2.22
CA PRO A 122 11.39 4.68 -2.67
C PRO A 122 10.37 4.28 -1.60
N THR A 123 9.12 4.17 -2.00
CA THR A 123 8.01 3.84 -1.10
C THR A 123 7.20 2.71 -1.70
N ALA A 124 7.04 1.62 -0.95
CA ALA A 124 6.24 0.49 -1.36
C ALA A 124 4.80 0.63 -0.86
N ALA A 125 3.84 0.26 -1.71
CA ALA A 125 2.43 0.29 -1.39
C ALA A 125 2.00 -0.98 -0.64
N MET A 126 1.31 -0.79 0.48
CA MET A 126 0.74 -1.85 1.28
C MET A 126 -0.73 -1.56 1.59
N LEU A 127 -1.51 -2.63 1.77
CA LEU A 127 -2.93 -2.53 2.13
C LEU A 127 -3.24 -3.51 3.26
N ARG A 128 -3.96 -3.04 4.28
CA ARG A 128 -4.63 -3.89 5.27
C ARG A 128 -6.12 -4.00 4.92
N ALA A 129 -6.60 -5.23 4.74
CA ALA A 129 -8.00 -5.59 4.54
C ALA A 129 -8.29 -6.89 5.31
N GLY A 130 -9.53 -7.23 5.65
CA GLY A 130 -9.92 -8.30 6.60
C GLY A 130 -8.90 -9.43 6.77
N GLY A 131 -8.13 -9.46 7.86
CA GLY A 131 -7.17 -10.53 8.15
C GLY A 131 -5.99 -10.69 7.16
N ALA A 132 -5.79 -9.75 6.24
CA ALA A 132 -4.73 -9.78 5.23
C ALA A 132 -3.85 -8.54 5.24
N LEU A 133 -2.61 -8.75 4.82
CA LEU A 133 -1.65 -7.71 4.46
C LEU A 133 -1.24 -7.93 3.01
N TYR A 134 -1.50 -6.94 2.16
CA TYR A 134 -1.08 -6.95 0.77
C TYR A 134 0.10 -6.03 0.57
N PHE A 135 0.99 -6.45 -0.33
CA PHE A 135 2.05 -5.64 -0.90
C PHE A 135 1.86 -5.61 -2.42
N PHE A 136 1.97 -4.42 -3.00
CA PHE A 136 1.73 -4.20 -4.41
C PHE A 136 3.02 -3.79 -5.11
N ALA A 137 3.45 -4.61 -6.07
CA ALA A 137 4.53 -4.28 -6.99
C ALA A 137 3.91 -3.88 -8.34
N PRO A 138 3.77 -2.58 -8.63
CA PRO A 138 3.17 -2.12 -9.89
C PRO A 138 4.08 -2.48 -11.07
N THR A 139 3.48 -2.83 -12.21
CA THR A 139 4.22 -2.90 -13.48
C THR A 139 4.45 -1.50 -14.04
N GLU A 140 5.27 -1.42 -15.09
CA GLU A 140 5.46 -0.16 -15.83
C GLU A 140 4.14 0.37 -16.40
N GLU A 141 3.27 -0.51 -16.91
CA GLU A 141 1.95 -0.16 -17.42
C GLU A 141 1.06 0.44 -16.32
N ALA A 142 1.03 -0.19 -15.14
CA ALA A 142 0.26 0.34 -14.01
C ALA A 142 0.79 1.71 -13.55
N MET A 143 2.12 1.88 -13.52
CA MET A 143 2.72 3.18 -13.22
C MET A 143 2.38 4.23 -14.28
N HIS A 144 2.41 3.88 -15.56
CA HIS A 144 2.05 4.78 -16.65
C HIS A 144 0.59 5.25 -16.51
N LYS A 145 -0.32 4.31 -16.28
CA LYS A 145 -1.75 4.58 -16.05
C LYS A 145 -1.99 5.50 -14.86
N LEU A 146 -1.28 5.26 -13.75
CA LEU A 146 -1.33 6.14 -12.57
C LEU A 146 -0.84 7.55 -12.91
N MET A 147 0.30 7.69 -13.60
CA MET A 147 0.85 9.00 -13.97
C MET A 147 -0.05 9.76 -14.97
N GLN A 148 -0.69 9.05 -15.89
CA GLN A 148 -1.73 9.64 -16.76
C GLN A 148 -2.90 10.16 -15.94
N ALA A 149 -3.40 9.38 -14.98
CA ALA A 149 -4.48 9.81 -14.09
C ALA A 149 -4.11 11.03 -13.23
N LEU A 150 -2.82 11.30 -13.02
CA LEU A 150 -2.34 12.47 -12.29
C LEU A 150 -2.03 13.68 -13.17
N THR A 151 -1.98 13.50 -14.49
CA THR A 151 -1.65 14.58 -15.43
C THR A 151 -2.84 15.56 -15.49
N PRO A 152 -2.64 16.85 -15.16
CA PRO A 152 -3.70 17.84 -15.28
C PRO A 152 -4.13 18.00 -16.74
N THR A 153 -5.44 18.07 -16.98
CA THR A 153 -5.98 18.35 -18.32
C THR A 153 -6.29 19.84 -18.51
N GLU A 154 -6.60 20.52 -17.41
CA GLU A 154 -6.94 21.95 -17.37
C GLU A 154 -6.19 22.68 -16.24
N VAL A 155 -6.07 24.00 -16.39
CA VAL A 155 -5.46 24.86 -15.37
C VAL A 155 -6.47 25.08 -14.23
N GLY A 156 -6.07 24.78 -13.00
CA GLY A 156 -6.88 25.04 -11.80
C GLY A 156 -7.78 23.88 -11.35
N GLU A 157 -7.53 22.67 -11.84
CA GLU A 157 -8.25 21.47 -11.39
C GLU A 157 -8.12 21.22 -9.88
N ALA A 158 -9.18 20.67 -9.30
CA ALA A 158 -9.25 20.37 -7.88
C ALA A 158 -8.25 19.27 -7.46
N PRO A 159 -7.81 19.27 -6.19
CA PRO A 159 -7.06 18.15 -5.65
C PRO A 159 -7.84 16.84 -5.77
N LEU A 160 -7.12 15.75 -6.03
CA LEU A 160 -7.64 14.39 -6.07
C LEU A 160 -7.18 13.63 -4.83
N SER A 161 -8.11 13.01 -4.12
CA SER A 161 -7.78 12.00 -3.13
C SER A 161 -7.23 10.73 -3.81
N SER A 162 -6.61 9.84 -3.03
CA SER A 162 -6.21 8.52 -3.52
C SER A 162 -7.38 7.70 -4.06
N ALA A 163 -8.58 7.86 -3.48
CA ALA A 163 -9.81 7.23 -3.99
C ALA A 163 -10.28 7.82 -5.33
N ASP A 164 -10.12 9.12 -5.54
CA ASP A 164 -10.42 9.76 -6.82
C ASP A 164 -9.48 9.25 -7.92
N VAL A 165 -8.19 9.18 -7.62
CA VAL A 165 -7.19 8.63 -8.54
C VAL A 165 -7.49 7.17 -8.88
N ALA A 166 -7.90 6.37 -7.89
CA ALA A 166 -8.31 4.99 -8.13
C ALA A 166 -9.48 4.90 -9.12
N ARG A 167 -10.50 5.75 -8.96
CA ARG A 167 -11.65 5.80 -9.91
C ARG A 167 -11.21 6.18 -11.32
N VAL A 168 -10.31 7.16 -11.46
CA VAL A 168 -9.78 7.57 -12.78
C VAL A 168 -8.98 6.44 -13.44
N CYS A 169 -8.12 5.76 -12.67
CA CYS A 169 -7.37 4.60 -13.18
C CYS A 169 -8.33 3.51 -13.67
N LEU A 170 -9.33 3.14 -12.88
CA LEU A 170 -10.28 2.09 -13.28
C LEU A 170 -11.17 2.48 -14.48
N ALA A 171 -11.40 3.77 -14.70
CA ALA A 171 -12.15 4.26 -15.87
C ALA A 171 -11.30 4.32 -17.15
N THR A 172 -9.98 4.35 -17.02
CA THR A 172 -9.06 4.37 -18.16
C THR A 172 -8.85 2.93 -18.63
N PRO A 173 -9.07 2.61 -19.92
CA PRO A 173 -8.86 1.26 -20.45
C PRO A 173 -7.41 0.79 -20.30
#